data_AF-A0A8X6H5M1-F1
#
_entry.id   AF-A0A8X6H5M1-F1
#
_cell.length_a   1.000
_cell.length_b   1.000
_cell.length_c   1.000
_cell.angle_alpha   90.00
_cell.angle_beta   90.00
_cell.angle_gamma   90.00
#
_symmetry.space_group_name_H-M   'P 1'
#
loop_
_entity.id
_entity.type
_entity.pdbx_description
1 polymer ?
#
loop_
_entity_poly.entity_id
_entity_poly.type
_entity_poly.pdbx_seq_one_letter_code
_entity_poly.pdbx_strand_id
1 'polypeptide(L)'
;MAPSQVTREVEPQIFKKLYGFLEKNPKVILNKGDLVRISKANKTFRRGYLPGWSDEVFRVTKVYFSHPTTFELQDLKSEAIKG
;
A
#
# COMPACT_ATOMS: atom_id res chain seq x y z
N MET A 1 -28.89 -14.66 7.54
CA MET A 1 -29.05 -15.38 8.82
C MET A 1 -29.75 -14.42 9.76
N ALA A 2 -30.88 -14.82 10.33
CA ALA A 2 -31.56 -13.97 11.30
C ALA A 2 -30.77 -13.93 12.61
N PRO A 3 -30.81 -12.84 13.38
CA PRO A 3 -30.11 -12.74 14.68
C PRO A 3 -30.50 -13.87 15.65
N SER A 4 -31.74 -14.35 15.58
CA SER A 4 -32.26 -15.47 16.38
C SER A 4 -31.61 -16.82 16.08
N GLN A 5 -30.91 -16.95 14.96
CA GLN A 5 -30.27 -18.19 14.51
C GLN A 5 -28.76 -18.19 14.75
N VAL A 6 -28.22 -17.16 15.41
CA VAL A 6 -26.78 -17.05 15.72
C VAL A 6 -26.44 -17.87 16.97
N THR A 7 -25.72 -18.97 16.79
CA THR A 7 -25.15 -19.79 17.89
C THR A 7 -23.63 -19.65 17.93
N ARG A 8 -22.99 -20.03 19.06
CA ARG A 8 -21.52 -19.98 19.23
C ARG A 8 -20.76 -20.80 18.18
N GLU A 9 -21.37 -21.85 17.67
CA GLU A 9 -20.78 -22.71 16.63
C GLU A 9 -20.64 -21.99 15.28
N VAL A 10 -21.52 -21.02 15.02
CA VAL A 10 -21.58 -20.26 13.76
C VAL A 10 -20.71 -18.98 13.83
N GLU A 11 -20.25 -18.61 15.02
CA GLU A 11 -19.34 -17.49 15.28
C GLU A 11 -18.13 -17.44 14.32
N PRO A 12 -17.34 -18.51 14.12
CA PRO A 12 -16.18 -18.46 13.21
C PRO A 12 -16.58 -18.21 11.74
N GLN A 13 -17.77 -18.69 11.32
CA GLN A 13 -18.28 -18.46 9.98
C GLN A 13 -18.72 -17.00 9.78
N ILE A 14 -19.37 -16.41 10.79
CA ILE A 14 -19.75 -15.00 10.80
C ILE A 14 -18.51 -14.11 10.82
N PHE A 15 -17.55 -14.42 11.69
CA PHE A 15 -16.30 -13.69 11.80
C PHE A 15 -15.56 -13.67 10.48
N LYS A 16 -15.39 -14.83 9.82
CA LYS A 16 -14.77 -14.91 8.49
C LYS A 16 -15.55 -14.15 7.42
N LYS A 17 -16.87 -14.04 7.53
CA LYS A 17 -17.69 -13.29 6.57
C LYS A 17 -17.62 -11.77 6.77
N LEU A 18 -17.59 -11.31 8.02
CA LEU A 18 -17.56 -9.88 8.37
C LEU A 18 -16.14 -9.30 8.36
N TYR A 19 -15.19 -10.07 8.88
CA TYR A 19 -13.81 -9.64 9.16
C TYR A 19 -12.77 -10.53 8.50
N GLY A 20 -13.16 -11.61 7.81
CA GLY A 20 -12.21 -12.41 7.06
C GLY A 20 -11.45 -11.51 6.09
N PHE A 21 -10.14 -11.75 6.01
CA PHE A 21 -9.27 -11.01 5.13
C PHE A 21 -9.78 -11.14 3.69
N LEU A 22 -10.47 -10.11 3.22
CA LEU A 22 -10.46 -9.79 1.80
C LEU A 22 -9.02 -9.32 1.57
N GLU A 23 -8.15 -10.21 1.10
CA GLU A 23 -6.89 -9.79 0.51
C GLU A 23 -7.23 -8.96 -0.72
N LYS A 24 -7.57 -7.70 -0.50
CA LYS A 24 -7.52 -6.67 -1.52
C LYS A 24 -6.04 -6.48 -1.76
N ASN A 25 -5.48 -7.34 -2.61
CA ASN A 25 -4.18 -7.11 -3.20
C ASN A 25 -4.39 -5.97 -4.19
N PRO A 26 -4.03 -4.71 -3.85
CA PRO A 26 -4.02 -3.69 -4.87
C PRO A 26 -3.07 -4.19 -5.96
N LYS A 27 -3.56 -4.28 -7.19
CA LYS A 27 -2.72 -4.64 -8.32
C LYS A 27 -1.72 -3.52 -8.54
N VAL A 28 -0.56 -3.60 -7.88
CA VAL A 28 0.51 -2.62 -8.08
C VAL A 28 1.31 -3.05 -9.30
N ILE A 29 1.04 -2.43 -10.44
CA ILE A 29 1.76 -2.68 -11.68
C ILE A 29 2.88 -1.65 -11.78
N LEU A 30 4.00 -1.92 -11.12
CA LEU A 30 5.26 -1.19 -11.32
C LEU A 30 6.33 -2.20 -11.70
N ASN A 31 7.06 -1.90 -12.77
CA ASN A 31 8.12 -2.75 -13.30
C ASN A 31 9.49 -2.18 -12.94
N LYS A 32 10.50 -3.05 -13.01
CA LYS A 32 11.89 -2.62 -12.90
C LYS A 32 12.21 -1.62 -14.02
N GLY A 33 12.71 -0.46 -13.64
CA GLY A 33 13.07 0.62 -14.55
C GLY A 33 12.06 1.75 -14.65
N ASP A 34 10.85 1.58 -14.10
CA ASP A 34 9.85 2.65 -14.07
C ASP A 34 10.33 3.83 -13.22
N LEU A 35 9.98 5.03 -13.65
CA LEU A 35 10.26 6.28 -12.94
C LEU A 35 9.06 6.66 -12.07
N VAL A 36 9.28 6.84 -10.78
CA VAL A 36 8.24 7.09 -9.78
C VAL A 36 8.60 8.28 -8.89
N ARG A 37 7.58 8.87 -8.24
CA ARG A 37 7.74 9.89 -7.20
C ARG A 37 7.09 9.41 -5.92
N ILE A 38 7.63 9.85 -4.78
CA ILE A 38 7.10 9.47 -3.46
C ILE A 38 6.06 10.51 -3.03
N SER A 39 4.90 10.06 -2.57
CA SER A 39 3.89 10.97 -2.01
C SER A 39 4.38 11.54 -0.69
N LYS A 40 4.23 12.85 -0.50
CA LYS A 40 4.49 13.51 0.79
C LYS A 40 3.41 13.08 1.79
N ALA A 41 3.83 12.74 3.02
CA ALA A 41 2.90 12.35 4.07
C ALA A 41 1.90 13.47 4.39
N ASN A 42 0.62 13.13 4.48
CA ASN A 42 -0.42 14.08 4.86
C ASN A 42 -0.25 14.47 6.32
N LYS A 43 -0.06 15.77 6.58
CA LYS A 43 -0.11 16.36 7.93
C LYS A 43 -1.54 16.81 8.22
N THR A 44 -1.93 16.88 9.49
CA THR A 44 -3.26 17.34 9.96
C THR A 44 -3.68 18.65 9.31
N PHE A 45 -2.73 19.55 9.08
CA PHE A 45 -2.93 20.78 8.32
C PHE A 45 -1.94 20.83 7.15
N ARG A 46 -2.43 20.54 5.95
CA ARG A 46 -1.67 20.70 4.71
C ARG A 46 -1.98 22.05 4.09
N ARG A 47 -0.93 22.75 3.66
CA ARG A 47 -1.04 23.92 2.79
C ARG A 47 -1.51 23.44 1.41
N GLY A 48 -2.73 23.81 1.01
CA GLY A 48 -3.36 23.33 -0.23
C GLY A 48 -2.58 23.65 -1.50
N TYR A 49 -1.76 24.71 -1.46
CA TYR A 49 -0.90 25.13 -2.57
C TYR A 49 0.40 24.30 -2.69
N LEU A 50 0.75 23.48 -1.71
CA LEU A 50 1.95 22.62 -1.80
C LEU A 50 1.64 21.33 -2.55
N PRO A 51 2.56 20.87 -3.44
CA PRO A 51 2.40 19.63 -4.16
C PRO A 51 2.36 18.43 -3.21
N GLY A 52 1.58 17.41 -3.57
CA GLY A 52 1.45 16.17 -2.79
C GLY A 52 2.60 15.17 -3.01
N TRP A 53 3.56 15.48 -3.88
CA TRP A 53 4.64 14.58 -4.28
C TRP A 53 6.01 15.19 -3.98
N SER A 54 7.03 14.33 -3.87
CA SER A 54 8.44 14.72 -3.88
C SER A 54 8.79 15.43 -5.20
N ASP A 55 9.73 16.35 -5.11
CA ASP A 55 10.31 17.00 -6.29
C ASP A 55 11.34 16.07 -6.97
N GLU A 56 11.91 15.15 -6.20
CA GLU A 56 12.80 14.07 -6.65
C GLU A 56 12.06 12.94 -7.38
N VAL A 57 12.73 12.37 -8.38
CA VAL A 57 12.26 11.26 -9.22
C VAL A 57 13.19 10.07 -9.02
N PHE A 58 12.60 8.91 -8.80
CA PHE A 58 13.34 7.69 -8.51
C PHE A 58 13.08 6.62 -9.56
N ARG A 59 14.02 5.71 -9.71
CA ARG A 59 13.91 4.54 -10.57
C ARG A 59 13.70 3.30 -9.70
N VAL A 60 12.73 2.47 -10.09
CA VAL A 60 12.51 1.16 -9.46
C VAL A 60 13.63 0.21 -9.85
N THR A 61 14.45 -0.22 -8.89
CA THR A 61 15.55 -1.17 -9.13
C THR A 61 15.12 -2.61 -8.88
N LYS A 62 14.26 -2.83 -7.89
CA LYS A 62 13.80 -4.16 -7.49
C LYS A 62 12.37 -4.13 -6.97
N VAL A 63 11.64 -5.21 -7.22
CA VAL A 63 10.27 -5.43 -6.76
C VAL A 63 10.28 -6.57 -5.73
N TYR A 64 9.64 -6.36 -4.59
CA TYR A 64 9.47 -7.35 -3.54
C TYR A 64 7.98 -7.71 -3.43
N PHE A 65 7.67 -8.98 -3.65
CA PHE A 65 6.30 -9.54 -3.55
C PHE A 65 5.90 -9.80 -2.08
N SER A 66 6.06 -8.79 -1.23
CA SER A 66 5.51 -8.76 0.13
C SER A 66 4.03 -8.35 0.11
N HIS A 67 3.36 -8.41 1.26
CA HIS A 67 1.99 -7.92 1.44
C HIS A 67 2.00 -6.73 2.40
N PRO A 68 1.89 -5.47 1.90
CA PRO A 68 1.76 -5.04 0.50
C PRO A 68 3.07 -5.15 -0.31
N THR A 69 2.98 -5.11 -1.65
CA THR A 69 4.15 -5.15 -2.54
C THR A 69 5.05 -3.94 -2.27
N THR A 70 6.33 -4.18 -2.02
CA THR A 70 7.32 -3.15 -1.71
C THR A 70 8.35 -3.03 -2.84
N PHE A 71 8.97 -1.85 -2.97
CA PHE A 71 9.88 -1.53 -4.07
C PHE A 71 11.17 -0.94 -3.52
N GLU A 72 12.29 -1.29 -4.17
CA GLU A 72 13.57 -0.65 -3.96
C GLU A 72 13.74 0.47 -4.96
N LEU A 73 14.12 1.66 -4.48
CA LEU A 73 14.22 2.88 -5.26
C LEU A 73 15.65 3.40 -5.27
N GLN A 74 16.07 3.91 -6.43
CA GLN A 74 17.36 4.56 -6.63
C GLN A 74 17.14 5.94 -7.26
N ASP A 75 17.88 6.95 -6.78
CA ASP A 75 17.90 8.28 -7.39
C ASP A 75 18.58 8.23 -8.77
N LEU A 76 18.31 9.23 -9.62
CA LEU A 76 18.94 9.39 -10.92
C LEU A 76 20.47 9.54 -10.84
N LYS A 77 20.99 9.96 -9.68
CA LYS A 77 22.43 10.02 -9.39
C LYS A 77 23.03 8.68 -8.94
N SER A 78 22.29 7.59 -9.08
CA SER A 78 22.67 6.24 -8.68
C SER A 78 22.79 6.01 -7.15
N GLU A 79 22.28 6.92 -6.33
CA GLU A 79 22.23 6.72 -4.88
C GLU A 79 20.97 5.93 -4.48
N ALA A 80 21.15 4.88 -3.69
CA ALA A 80 20.03 4.08 -3.18
C ALA A 80 19.35 4.79 -2.00
N ILE A 81 18.01 4.84 -1.99
CA ILE A 81 17.30 5.38 -0.83
C ILE A 81 17.41 4.37 0.32
N LYS A 82 17.90 4.85 1.47
CA LYS A 82 17.75 4.12 2.74
C LYS A 82 16.39 4.49 3.33
N GLY A 83 15.55 3.47 3.53
CA GLY A 83 14.24 3.60 4.17
C GLY A 83 14.33 3.79 5.67
#